data_AF-A0A8H4EFL3-F1
#
_entry.id   AF-A0A8H4EFL3-F1
#
_cell.length_a   1.000
_cell.length_b   1.000
_cell.length_c   1.000
_cell.angle_alpha   90.00
_cell.angle_beta   90.00
_cell.angle_gamma   90.00
#
_symmetry.space_group_name_H-M   'P 1'
#
loop_
_entity.id
_entity.type
_entity.pdbx_description
1 polymer ?
#
loop_
_entity_poly.entity_id
_entity_poly.type
_entity_poly.pdbx_seq_one_letter_code
_entity_poly.pdbx_strand_id
1 'polypeptide(L)'
;MIGTTIFLLIMSYIVYLIFKIVTDKPVIQLTHEYLDKLSIPDLEICCNESDIQITKYVFMLHNWTSTTFDNCTKFIQRSRVENNIYCYLFENNYTSTYFFGNPDINLTGPWVRNIDFYFKIDNITNMTSKFLSVGDISVQLMDSNFDLLWKGKAASTADLYENQIFKLQMNAFSGIQNMSTLAYFTKQTIQTILPNDISAIFGTTPNYHSITYLNIASRYYPMHPNENVSAGNFHGHFNVAPGSFIHDIQTEKLSHTVLIALGVLGGGFGLISGIYFLLFGRPRNNP
;
A
#
# COMPACT_ATOMS: atom_id res chain seq x y z
N MET A 1 34.71 -49.40 4.95
CA MET A 1 35.11 -48.05 5.39
C MET A 1 34.50 -46.93 4.54
N ILE A 2 34.47 -47.02 3.21
CA ILE A 2 33.91 -45.96 2.34
C ILE A 2 32.40 -45.75 2.54
N GLY A 3 31.63 -46.83 2.73
CA GLY A 3 30.18 -46.72 2.96
C GLY A 3 29.81 -46.00 4.26
N THR A 4 30.54 -46.26 5.34
CA THR A 4 30.31 -45.62 6.65
C THR A 4 30.65 -44.12 6.64
N THR A 5 31.69 -43.71 5.90
CA THR A 5 32.03 -42.29 5.75
C THR A 5 31.01 -41.54 4.91
N ILE A 6 30.50 -42.15 3.83
CA ILE A 6 29.44 -41.55 3.00
C ILE A 6 28.15 -41.37 3.82
N PHE A 7 27.78 -42.37 4.61
CA PHE A 7 26.60 -42.29 5.47
C PHE A 7 26.68 -41.13 6.48
N LEU A 8 27.82 -40.97 7.16
CA LEU A 8 28.01 -39.87 8.10
C LEU A 8 27.95 -38.49 7.42
N LEU A 9 28.51 -38.36 6.22
CA LEU A 9 28.44 -37.11 5.44
C LEU A 9 26.99 -36.77 5.05
N ILE A 10 26.20 -37.77 4.63
CA ILE A 10 24.78 -37.58 4.30
C ILE A 10 24.00 -37.14 5.54
N MET A 11 24.19 -37.80 6.68
CA MET A 11 23.51 -37.42 7.93
C MET A 11 23.89 -36.00 8.38
N SER A 12 25.17 -35.64 8.30
CA SER A 12 25.62 -34.27 8.59
C SER A 12 24.99 -33.25 7.65
N TYR A 13 24.84 -33.59 6.36
CA TYR A 13 24.22 -32.71 5.37
C TYR A 13 22.72 -32.55 5.59
N ILE A 14 22.00 -33.60 6.00
CA ILE A 14 20.58 -33.52 6.36
C ILE A 14 20.40 -32.60 7.58
N VAL A 15 21.24 -32.73 8.61
CA VAL A 15 21.19 -31.84 9.78
C VAL A 15 21.44 -30.38 9.37
N TYR A 16 22.40 -30.14 8.46
CA TYR A 16 22.66 -28.82 7.92
C TYR A 16 21.45 -28.23 7.16
N LEU A 17 20.75 -29.04 6.36
CA LEU A 17 19.55 -28.60 5.64
C LEU A 17 18.39 -28.29 6.60
N ILE A 18 18.17 -29.11 7.63
CA ILE A 18 17.15 -28.84 8.65
C ILE A 18 17.46 -27.53 9.38
N PHE A 19 18.72 -27.33 9.76
CA PHE A 19 19.15 -26.08 10.40
C PHE A 19 18.88 -24.87 9.51
N LYS A 20 19.14 -24.98 8.20
CA LYS A 20 18.85 -23.92 7.22
C LYS A 20 17.36 -23.62 7.06
N ILE A 21 16.50 -24.63 7.10
CA ILE A 21 15.04 -24.44 7.03
C ILE A 21 14.52 -23.75 8.31
N VAL A 22 15.00 -24.18 9.48
CA VAL A 22 14.53 -23.66 10.79
C VAL A 22 15.02 -22.23 11.03
N THR A 23 16.20 -21.88 10.55
CA THR A 23 16.80 -20.54 10.72
C THR A 23 16.57 -19.62 9.53
N ASP A 24 15.75 -20.04 8.56
CA ASP A 24 15.50 -19.24 7.37
C ASP A 24 14.75 -17.96 7.72
N LYS A 25 15.08 -16.88 7.01
CA LYS A 25 14.37 -15.62 7.12
C LYS A 25 13.61 -15.38 5.82
N PRO A 26 12.33 -14.97 5.88
CA PRO A 26 11.58 -14.69 4.67
C PRO A 26 12.26 -13.59 3.87
N VAL A 27 12.36 -13.81 2.57
CA VAL A 27 12.83 -12.85 1.58
C VAL A 27 11.62 -12.22 0.92
N ILE A 28 11.71 -10.93 0.61
CA ILE A 28 10.63 -10.21 -0.07
C ILE A 28 10.76 -10.40 -1.58
N GLN A 29 9.72 -10.93 -2.20
CA GLN A 29 9.54 -10.97 -3.64
C GLN A 29 8.65 -9.79 -4.06
N LEU A 30 9.15 -8.97 -4.98
CA LEU A 30 8.38 -7.89 -5.58
C LEU A 30 7.71 -8.39 -6.86
N THR A 31 6.40 -8.20 -6.95
CA THR A 31 5.62 -8.44 -8.17
C THR A 31 4.80 -7.20 -8.50
N HIS A 32 4.61 -6.94 -9.79
CA HIS A 32 3.85 -5.81 -10.28
C HIS A 32 2.63 -6.31 -11.04
N GLU A 33 1.45 -5.82 -10.67
CA GLU A 33 0.20 -6.09 -11.38
C GLU A 33 -0.32 -4.78 -12.00
N TYR A 34 -0.83 -4.85 -13.22
CA TYR A 34 -1.44 -3.69 -13.86
C TYR A 34 -2.93 -3.64 -13.54
N LEU A 35 -3.40 -2.50 -13.02
CA LEU A 35 -4.80 -2.29 -12.69
C LEU A 35 -5.48 -1.44 -13.78
N ASP A 36 -6.57 -1.96 -14.36
CA ASP A 36 -7.35 -1.19 -15.34
C ASP A 36 -8.08 0.00 -14.70
N LYS A 37 -8.40 -0.12 -13.41
CA LYS A 37 -9.11 0.89 -12.63
C LYS A 37 -8.62 0.94 -11.19
N LEU A 38 -8.68 2.13 -10.58
CA LEU A 38 -8.39 2.36 -9.17
C LEU A 38 -9.60 2.99 -8.50
N SER A 39 -9.95 2.51 -7.30
CA SER A 39 -10.96 3.18 -6.48
C SER A 39 -10.45 4.54 -6.04
N ILE A 40 -11.37 5.50 -5.91
CA ILE A 40 -11.05 6.78 -5.28
C ILE A 40 -10.81 6.50 -3.79
N PRO A 41 -9.66 6.95 -3.24
CA PRO A 41 -9.33 6.73 -1.83
C PRO A 41 -10.22 7.58 -0.94
N ASP A 42 -10.41 7.12 0.29
CA ASP A 42 -11.01 7.94 1.33
C ASP A 42 -9.98 8.96 1.80
N LEU A 43 -10.43 10.17 2.15
CA LEU A 43 -9.57 11.25 2.60
C LEU A 43 -9.94 11.66 4.01
N GLU A 44 -8.95 11.76 4.88
CA GLU A 44 -9.09 12.49 6.14
C GLU A 44 -8.35 13.82 6.03
N ILE A 45 -9.08 14.92 6.27
CA ILE A 45 -8.59 16.27 6.17
C ILE A 45 -8.68 16.89 7.56
N CYS A 46 -7.54 17.15 8.19
CA CYS A 46 -7.45 17.70 9.52
C CYS A 46 -6.79 19.08 9.51
N CYS A 47 -7.24 19.94 10.42
CA CYS A 47 -6.60 21.21 10.71
C CYS A 47 -6.49 21.41 12.21
N ASN A 48 -5.39 22.01 12.63
CA ASN A 48 -5.13 22.32 14.02
C ASN A 48 -5.46 23.79 14.29
N GLU A 49 -6.05 24.07 15.44
CA GLU A 49 -6.31 25.42 15.96
C GLU A 49 -7.36 26.25 15.18
N SER A 50 -7.89 25.72 14.07
CA SER A 50 -8.99 26.32 13.32
C SER A 50 -9.86 25.26 12.67
N ASP A 51 -11.14 25.58 12.52
CA ASP A 51 -12.04 24.83 11.66
C ASP A 51 -11.69 25.06 10.18
N ILE A 52 -12.09 24.10 9.35
CA ILE A 52 -11.87 24.13 7.90
C ILE A 52 -13.16 23.90 7.14
N GLN A 53 -13.24 24.54 5.98
CA GLN A 53 -14.35 24.40 5.05
C GLN A 53 -13.79 24.03 3.69
N ILE A 54 -14.18 22.87 3.17
CA ILE A 54 -13.93 22.53 1.77
C ILE A 54 -15.01 23.23 0.94
N THR A 55 -14.61 24.28 0.24
CA THR A 55 -15.55 25.21 -0.41
C THR A 55 -16.08 24.67 -1.73
N LYS A 56 -15.23 23.97 -2.47
CA LYS A 56 -15.58 23.27 -3.70
C LYS A 56 -14.66 22.07 -3.93
N TYR A 57 -15.19 21.03 -4.55
CA TYR A 57 -14.37 20.01 -5.21
C TYR A 57 -14.80 19.84 -6.66
N VAL A 58 -13.84 19.52 -7.52
CA VAL A 58 -14.01 19.40 -8.96
C VAL A 58 -13.50 18.04 -9.41
N PHE A 59 -14.36 17.25 -10.05
CA PHE A 59 -13.91 16.04 -10.75
C PHE A 59 -13.55 16.43 -12.16
N MET A 60 -12.27 16.30 -12.50
CA MET A 60 -11.81 16.36 -13.87
C MET A 60 -11.99 14.98 -14.48
N LEU A 61 -12.87 14.87 -15.47
CA LEU A 61 -13.10 13.62 -16.20
C LEU A 61 -12.00 13.40 -17.24
N HIS A 62 -11.88 12.15 -17.71
CA HIS A 62 -10.86 11.77 -18.70
C HIS A 62 -10.96 12.57 -20.02
N ASN A 63 -12.17 13.00 -20.40
CA ASN A 63 -12.43 13.85 -21.56
C ASN A 63 -12.14 15.35 -21.32
N TRP A 64 -11.47 15.71 -20.21
CA TRP A 64 -11.17 17.08 -19.80
C TRP A 64 -12.40 17.94 -19.47
N THR A 65 -13.58 17.34 -19.35
CA THR A 65 -14.74 18.03 -18.79
C THR A 65 -14.72 17.98 -17.28
N SER A 66 -15.07 19.08 -16.63
CA SER A 66 -15.11 19.19 -15.18
C SER A 66 -16.54 19.14 -14.66
N THR A 67 -16.82 18.31 -13.66
CA THR A 67 -18.03 18.44 -12.85
C THR A 67 -17.67 19.09 -11.51
N THR A 68 -18.29 20.24 -11.23
CA THR A 68 -18.03 21.03 -10.03
C THR A 68 -19.14 20.81 -9.02
N PHE A 69 -18.76 20.68 -7.75
CA PHE A 69 -19.70 20.56 -6.65
C PHE A 69 -19.37 21.62 -5.61
N ASP A 70 -20.31 22.55 -5.43
CA ASP A 70 -20.17 23.63 -4.46
C ASP A 70 -20.62 23.19 -3.07
N ASN A 71 -19.98 23.76 -2.04
CA ASN A 71 -20.30 23.62 -0.61
C ASN A 71 -20.12 22.22 -0.01
N CYS A 72 -19.74 21.21 -0.79
CA CYS A 72 -19.17 19.89 -0.42
C CYS A 72 -19.78 19.09 0.76
N THR A 73 -20.93 19.48 1.30
CA THR A 73 -21.55 18.92 2.51
C THR A 73 -22.05 17.48 2.35
N LYS A 74 -22.19 17.01 1.10
CA LYS A 74 -22.77 15.70 0.79
C LYS A 74 -21.81 14.52 1.04
N PHE A 75 -20.50 14.73 0.86
CA PHE A 75 -19.49 13.67 0.95
C PHE A 75 -18.50 13.88 2.07
N ILE A 76 -18.53 15.07 2.67
CA ILE A 76 -17.63 15.44 3.74
C ILE A 76 -18.39 15.39 5.05
N GLN A 77 -18.05 14.40 5.87
CA GLN A 77 -18.60 14.24 7.21
C GLN A 77 -17.58 14.73 8.23
N ARG A 78 -18.04 15.43 9.27
CA ARG A 78 -17.16 15.80 10.38
C ARG A 78 -16.81 14.53 11.17
N SER A 79 -15.53 14.20 11.22
CA SER A 79 -15.01 12.97 11.82
C SER A 79 -14.67 13.18 13.30
N ARG A 80 -13.74 14.10 13.60
CA ARG A 80 -13.18 14.29 14.94
C ARG A 80 -13.04 15.77 15.26
N VAL A 81 -13.47 16.14 16.47
CA VAL A 81 -13.19 17.44 17.07
C VAL A 81 -12.67 17.20 18.48
N GLU A 82 -11.35 17.14 18.64
CA GLU A 82 -10.70 16.92 19.92
C GLU A 82 -9.49 17.84 20.04
N ASN A 83 -9.31 18.48 21.21
CA ASN A 83 -8.12 19.29 21.53
C ASN A 83 -7.75 20.34 20.45
N ASN A 84 -8.74 21.08 19.94
CA ASN A 84 -8.60 22.05 18.85
C ASN A 84 -8.14 21.46 17.49
N ILE A 85 -8.27 20.14 17.30
CA ILE A 85 -8.06 19.48 16.01
C ILE A 85 -9.43 19.25 15.38
N TYR A 86 -9.63 19.76 14.17
CA TYR A 86 -10.85 19.65 13.39
C TYR A 86 -10.60 18.77 12.18
N CYS A 87 -11.18 17.56 12.15
CA CYS A 87 -11.01 16.58 11.08
C CYS A 87 -12.31 16.30 10.35
N TYR A 88 -12.20 16.19 9.03
CA TYR A 88 -13.27 15.92 8.10
C TYR A 88 -12.93 14.71 7.25
N LEU A 89 -13.89 13.82 7.06
CA LEU A 89 -13.76 12.62 6.25
C LEU A 89 -14.48 12.84 4.93
N PHE A 90 -13.77 12.64 3.82
CA PHE A 90 -14.37 12.46 2.51
C PHE A 90 -14.47 10.95 2.26
N GLU A 91 -15.70 10.44 2.29
CA GLU A 91 -15.99 9.05 1.94
C GLU A 91 -16.67 9.02 0.58
N ASN A 92 -16.07 8.32 -0.38
CA ASN A 92 -16.68 8.21 -1.69
C ASN A 92 -17.69 7.06 -1.72
N ASN A 93 -18.95 7.38 -1.41
CA ASN A 93 -20.05 6.42 -1.45
C ASN A 93 -20.51 6.07 -2.90
N TYR A 94 -19.90 6.65 -3.94
CA TYR A 94 -20.20 6.28 -5.31
C TYR A 94 -19.42 5.02 -5.72
N THR A 95 -20.13 3.89 -5.74
CA THR A 95 -19.64 2.59 -6.24
C THR A 95 -19.28 2.56 -7.74
N SER A 96 -19.50 3.66 -8.47
CA SER A 96 -19.34 3.76 -9.93
C SER A 96 -18.25 4.74 -10.40
N THR A 97 -17.62 5.51 -9.51
CA THR A 97 -16.56 6.46 -9.88
C THR A 97 -15.19 5.87 -9.58
N TYR A 98 -14.37 5.72 -10.62
CA TYR A 98 -13.03 5.17 -10.53
C TYR A 98 -12.06 6.06 -11.30
N PHE A 99 -10.79 6.00 -10.89
CA PHE A 99 -9.69 6.43 -11.73
C PHE A 99 -9.44 5.40 -12.83
N PHE A 100 -9.23 5.87 -14.05
CA PHE A 100 -9.09 5.03 -15.23
C PHE A 100 -7.65 4.95 -15.72
N GLY A 101 -7.12 3.73 -15.78
CA GLY A 101 -5.73 3.47 -16.13
C GLY A 101 -5.51 2.99 -17.55
N ASN A 102 -6.47 2.24 -18.12
CA ASN A 102 -6.25 1.54 -19.37
C ASN A 102 -7.02 2.15 -20.55
N PRO A 103 -6.39 2.99 -21.39
CA PRO A 103 -7.06 3.64 -22.52
C PRO A 103 -7.57 2.68 -23.60
N ASP A 104 -7.07 1.43 -23.63
CA ASP A 104 -7.39 0.46 -24.69
C ASP A 104 -8.69 -0.32 -24.41
N ILE A 105 -9.19 -0.27 -23.18
CA ILE A 105 -10.48 -0.88 -22.85
C ILE A 105 -11.57 0.19 -23.04
N ASN A 106 -12.44 0.00 -24.03
CA ASN A 106 -13.65 0.80 -24.27
C ASN A 106 -14.67 0.61 -23.14
N LEU A 107 -14.33 1.02 -21.92
CA LEU A 107 -15.23 1.01 -20.79
C LEU A 107 -16.04 2.32 -20.80
N THR A 108 -17.36 2.19 -20.87
CA THR A 108 -18.31 3.30 -20.75
C THR A 108 -18.56 3.59 -19.27
N GLY A 109 -18.03 4.70 -18.75
CA GLY A 109 -18.22 5.13 -17.36
C GLY A 109 -17.70 6.55 -17.10
N PRO A 110 -18.12 7.21 -15.99
CA PRO A 110 -17.58 8.52 -15.59
C PRO A 110 -16.17 8.34 -15.00
N TRP A 111 -15.17 8.23 -15.87
CA TRP A 111 -13.77 8.09 -15.48
C TRP A 111 -13.21 9.41 -14.96
N VAL A 112 -12.78 9.40 -13.70
CA VAL A 112 -12.13 10.54 -13.09
C VAL A 112 -10.64 10.47 -13.39
N ARG A 113 -10.05 11.60 -13.78
CA ARG A 113 -8.61 11.76 -13.99
C ARG A 113 -7.94 12.23 -12.71
N ASN A 114 -8.51 13.26 -12.11
CA ASN A 114 -8.03 13.88 -10.89
C ASN A 114 -9.19 14.57 -10.17
N ILE A 115 -9.04 14.75 -8.87
CA ILE A 115 -10.00 15.44 -8.03
C ILE A 115 -9.30 16.65 -7.43
N ASP A 116 -9.85 17.83 -7.67
CA ASP A 116 -9.35 19.09 -7.15
C ASP A 116 -10.20 19.50 -5.95
N PHE A 117 -9.58 19.79 -4.81
CA PHE A 117 -10.21 20.22 -3.57
C PHE A 117 -9.72 21.61 -3.18
N TYR A 118 -10.66 22.50 -2.91
CA TYR A 118 -10.37 23.87 -2.50
C TYR A 118 -10.81 24.05 -1.06
N PHE A 119 -9.92 24.56 -0.23
CA PHE A 119 -10.14 24.67 1.20
C PHE A 119 -10.02 26.11 1.68
N LYS A 120 -10.77 26.41 2.73
CA LYS A 120 -10.74 27.65 3.49
C LYS A 120 -10.54 27.29 4.96
N ILE A 121 -9.69 28.08 5.61
CA ILE A 121 -9.39 27.97 7.05
C ILE A 121 -10.11 29.13 7.72
N ASP A 122 -11.00 28.86 8.67
CA ASP A 122 -11.87 29.91 9.23
C ASP A 122 -11.12 30.95 10.06
N ASN A 123 -10.08 30.53 10.79
CA ASN A 123 -9.27 31.40 11.63
C ASN A 123 -7.76 31.19 11.41
N ILE A 124 -7.25 31.71 10.28
CA ILE A 124 -5.81 31.64 9.95
C ILE A 124 -4.96 32.30 11.05
N THR A 125 -5.41 33.42 11.61
CA THR A 125 -4.62 34.19 12.60
C THR A 125 -4.33 33.37 13.86
N ASN A 126 -5.26 32.53 14.31
CA ASN A 126 -5.04 31.65 15.45
C ASN A 126 -4.02 30.55 15.13
N MET A 127 -3.99 30.08 13.89
CA MET A 127 -3.04 29.07 13.43
C MET A 127 -1.63 29.66 13.29
N THR A 128 -1.48 30.79 12.59
CA THR A 128 -0.17 31.43 12.35
C THR A 128 0.43 32.10 13.57
N SER A 129 -0.36 32.40 14.61
CA SER A 129 0.18 32.90 15.88
C SER A 129 0.77 31.80 16.77
N LYS A 130 0.41 30.54 16.53
CA LYS A 130 0.87 29.37 17.31
C LYS A 130 1.94 28.55 16.60
N PHE A 131 1.96 28.56 15.27
CA PHE A 131 2.92 27.84 14.45
C PHE A 131 3.81 28.80 13.67
N LEU A 132 5.07 28.40 13.44
CA LEU A 132 6.02 29.17 12.63
C LEU A 132 5.68 29.12 11.12
N SER A 133 4.92 28.10 10.69
CA SER A 133 4.49 27.91 9.30
C SER A 133 3.28 28.77 8.95
N VAL A 134 3.08 28.96 7.64
CA VAL A 134 1.80 29.46 7.12
C VAL A 134 0.68 28.47 7.47
N GLY A 135 -0.57 28.92 7.44
CA GLY A 135 -1.70 28.05 7.70
C GLY A 135 -1.74 26.88 6.71
N ASP A 136 -1.91 25.67 7.23
CA ASP A 136 -1.95 24.44 6.43
C ASP A 136 -3.01 23.46 6.95
N ILE A 137 -3.28 22.44 6.15
CA ILE A 137 -4.15 21.32 6.51
C ILE A 137 -3.36 20.03 6.32
N SER A 138 -3.60 19.03 7.15
CA SER A 138 -3.05 17.68 6.94
C SER A 138 -4.09 16.85 6.20
N VAL A 139 -3.69 16.21 5.10
CA VAL A 139 -4.54 15.33 4.31
C VAL A 139 -3.93 13.93 4.29
N GLN A 140 -4.68 12.95 4.77
CA GLN A 140 -4.30 11.54 4.76
C GLN A 140 -5.18 10.79 3.75
N LEU A 141 -4.56 9.96 2.91
CA LEU A 141 -5.29 9.07 2.00
C LEU A 141 -5.33 7.68 2.59
N MET A 142 -6.49 7.04 2.49
CA MET A 142 -6.68 5.65 2.89
C MET A 142 -7.22 4.83 1.72
N ASP A 143 -6.80 3.58 1.63
CA ASP A 143 -7.43 2.64 0.70
C ASP A 143 -8.91 2.49 1.07
N SER A 144 -9.80 2.53 0.10
CA SER A 144 -11.26 2.45 0.32
C SER A 144 -11.71 1.15 1.01
N ASN A 145 -10.87 0.11 1.03
CA ASN A 145 -11.15 -1.15 1.72
C ASN A 145 -10.60 -1.18 3.16
N PHE A 146 -9.93 -0.13 3.62
CA PHE A 146 -9.36 -0.06 4.96
C PHE A 146 -10.45 0.26 6.00
N ASP A 147 -10.70 -0.67 6.93
CA ASP A 147 -11.89 -0.63 7.82
C ASP A 147 -11.55 -0.47 9.32
N LEU A 148 -10.30 -0.18 9.69
CA LEU A 148 -9.79 -0.60 11.00
C LEU A 148 -9.98 0.37 12.18
N LEU A 149 -10.26 1.65 11.97
CA LEU A 149 -10.34 2.61 13.10
C LEU A 149 -11.48 3.64 13.03
N TRP A 150 -12.05 3.88 11.84
CA TRP A 150 -12.96 5.01 11.63
C TRP A 150 -14.45 4.62 11.57
N LYS A 151 -14.80 3.36 11.27
CA LYS A 151 -16.21 2.89 11.22
C LYS A 151 -16.77 2.43 12.58
N GLY A 152 -16.19 2.91 13.69
CA GLY A 152 -16.70 2.64 15.04
C GLY A 152 -16.46 1.21 15.57
N LYS A 153 -15.64 0.40 14.90
CA LYS A 153 -15.08 -0.80 15.54
C LYS A 153 -13.97 -0.34 16.47
N ALA A 154 -14.20 -0.47 17.77
CA ALA A 154 -13.17 -0.22 18.77
C ALA A 154 -11.93 -1.03 18.39
N ALA A 155 -10.80 -0.36 18.21
CA ALA A 155 -9.50 -1.01 18.22
C ALA A 155 -9.28 -1.54 19.64
N SER A 156 -9.89 -2.69 19.92
CA SER A 156 -9.68 -3.44 21.14
C SER A 156 -8.23 -3.86 21.14
N THR A 157 -7.43 -3.27 22.02
CA THR A 157 -6.07 -3.73 22.36
C THR A 157 -5.28 -4.20 21.14
N ALA A 158 -4.86 -3.22 20.34
CA ALA A 158 -4.21 -3.37 19.05
C ALA A 158 -3.23 -4.55 18.97
N ASP A 159 -3.59 -5.53 18.13
CA ASP A 159 -2.63 -6.49 17.61
C ASP A 159 -1.46 -5.73 16.95
N LEU A 160 -0.24 -6.27 17.04
CA LEU A 160 0.94 -5.70 16.37
C LEU A 160 0.67 -5.43 14.88
N TYR A 161 -0.14 -6.29 14.25
CA TYR A 161 -0.55 -6.17 12.87
C TYR A 161 -1.46 -4.98 12.61
N GLU A 162 -2.49 -4.73 13.42
CA GLU A 162 -3.37 -3.55 13.25
C GLU A 162 -2.58 -2.24 13.40
N ASN A 163 -1.64 -2.20 14.36
CA ASN A 163 -0.71 -1.08 14.51
C ASN A 163 0.22 -0.90 13.31
N GLN A 164 0.69 -1.99 12.71
CA GLN A 164 1.49 -1.93 11.49
C GLN A 164 0.67 -1.44 10.30
N ILE A 165 -0.56 -1.92 10.14
CA ILE A 165 -1.46 -1.44 9.09
C ILE A 165 -1.72 0.04 9.28
N PHE A 166 -2.05 0.48 10.50
CA PHE A 166 -2.26 1.89 10.81
C PHE A 166 -1.03 2.73 10.46
N LYS A 167 0.17 2.31 10.89
CA LYS A 167 1.42 3.00 10.55
C LYS A 167 1.68 3.10 9.04
N LEU A 168 1.35 2.06 8.27
CA LEU A 168 1.50 2.07 6.81
C LEU A 168 0.48 3.01 6.13
N GLN A 169 -0.69 3.21 6.75
CA GLN A 169 -1.72 4.13 6.27
C GLN A 169 -1.46 5.59 6.68
N MET A 170 -0.52 5.87 7.60
CA MET A 170 -0.19 7.23 8.07
C MET A 170 0.54 8.11 7.04
N ASN A 171 0.53 7.75 5.75
CA ASN A 171 1.01 8.64 4.71
C ASN A 171 0.05 9.83 4.59
N ALA A 172 0.55 11.01 4.92
CA ALA A 172 -0.17 12.27 4.81
C ALA A 172 0.66 13.31 4.06
N PHE A 173 -0.02 14.28 3.45
CA PHE A 173 0.59 15.46 2.87
C PHE A 173 -0.08 16.72 3.40
N SER A 174 0.58 17.87 3.30
CA SER A 174 0.00 19.12 3.74
C SER A 174 -0.69 19.86 2.60
N GLY A 175 -1.86 20.45 2.80
CA GLY A 175 -2.41 21.48 1.93
C GLY A 175 -1.99 22.85 2.46
N ILE A 176 -1.08 23.53 1.77
CA ILE A 176 -0.46 24.76 2.26
C ILE A 176 -1.22 26.00 1.73
N GLN A 177 -1.41 27.02 2.57
CA GLN A 177 -1.97 28.30 2.15
C GLN A 177 -1.19 28.92 0.98
N ASN A 178 -1.94 29.49 0.03
CA ASN A 178 -1.46 30.09 -1.23
C ASN A 178 -0.69 29.13 -2.15
N MET A 179 -0.78 27.81 -1.89
CA MET A 179 -0.18 26.78 -2.72
C MET A 179 -1.22 25.82 -3.27
N SER A 180 -0.89 25.26 -4.43
CA SER A 180 -1.55 24.13 -5.06
C SER A 180 -0.71 22.89 -4.79
N THR A 181 -1.28 21.92 -4.08
CA THR A 181 -0.61 20.66 -3.76
C THR A 181 -1.09 19.57 -4.70
N LEU A 182 -0.19 18.92 -5.43
CA LEU A 182 -0.49 17.77 -6.27
C LEU A 182 -0.06 16.50 -5.52
N ALA A 183 -1.04 15.71 -5.08
CA ALA A 183 -0.83 14.43 -4.40
C ALA A 183 -1.10 13.27 -5.36
N TYR A 184 -0.03 12.53 -5.65
CA TYR A 184 -0.08 11.31 -6.43
C TYR A 184 -0.07 10.11 -5.49
N PHE A 185 -0.96 9.14 -5.70
CA PHE A 185 -0.96 7.91 -4.92
C PHE A 185 -0.70 6.67 -5.78
N THR A 186 -0.06 5.66 -5.19
CA THR A 186 0.13 4.33 -5.78
C THR A 186 -0.30 3.26 -4.81
N LYS A 187 -0.98 2.23 -5.30
CA LYS A 187 -1.48 1.14 -4.47
C LYS A 187 -0.38 0.12 -4.21
N GLN A 188 -0.21 -0.27 -2.95
CA GLN A 188 0.76 -1.28 -2.54
C GLN A 188 0.11 -2.32 -1.62
N THR A 189 0.50 -3.58 -1.76
CA THR A 189 0.08 -4.66 -0.87
C THR A 189 1.30 -5.40 -0.34
N ILE A 190 1.34 -5.61 0.96
CA ILE A 190 2.32 -6.49 1.60
C ILE A 190 1.62 -7.78 1.99
N GLN A 191 2.17 -8.91 1.59
CA GLN A 191 1.74 -10.25 1.93
C GLN A 191 2.79 -10.87 2.84
N THR A 192 2.44 -11.04 4.11
CA THR A 192 3.30 -11.67 5.12
C THR A 192 2.88 -13.11 5.36
N ILE A 193 3.84 -14.01 5.56
CA ILE A 193 3.56 -15.40 5.89
C ILE A 193 3.04 -15.47 7.32
N LEU A 194 1.96 -16.22 7.56
CA LEU A 194 1.44 -16.42 8.91
C LEU A 194 2.48 -17.14 9.80
N PRO A 195 2.58 -16.77 11.09
CA PRO A 195 3.49 -17.45 12.01
C PRO A 195 3.16 -18.94 12.08
N ASN A 196 4.18 -19.79 11.96
CA ASN A 196 4.09 -21.26 11.96
C ASN A 196 3.30 -21.88 10.79
N ASP A 197 3.19 -21.21 9.64
CA ASP A 197 2.56 -21.81 8.48
C ASP A 197 3.39 -22.99 7.93
N ILE A 198 2.87 -24.20 8.13
CA ILE A 198 3.48 -25.45 7.68
C ILE A 198 3.59 -25.47 6.15
N SER A 199 2.66 -24.86 5.44
CA SER A 199 2.66 -24.82 3.97
C SER A 199 3.90 -24.09 3.44
N ALA A 200 4.25 -22.96 4.07
CA ALA A 200 5.47 -22.22 3.75
C ALA A 200 6.73 -23.07 3.95
N ILE A 201 6.82 -23.76 5.09
CA ILE A 201 7.97 -24.59 5.47
C ILE A 201 8.14 -25.77 4.51
N PHE A 202 7.03 -26.43 4.14
CA PHE A 202 7.07 -27.54 3.19
C PHE A 202 7.42 -27.08 1.78
N GLY A 203 7.07 -25.83 1.41
CA GLY A 203 7.29 -25.26 0.09
C GLY A 203 6.09 -25.36 -0.84
N THR A 204 4.89 -25.54 -0.27
CA THR A 204 3.61 -25.36 -0.97
C THR A 204 3.17 -23.91 -0.89
N THR A 205 2.03 -23.56 -1.51
CA THR A 205 1.47 -22.21 -1.43
C THR A 205 1.13 -21.86 0.02
N PRO A 206 1.78 -20.84 0.62
CA PRO A 206 1.53 -20.48 2.01
C PRO A 206 0.27 -19.62 2.14
N ASN A 207 -0.23 -19.56 3.36
CA ASN A 207 -1.32 -18.69 3.75
C ASN A 207 -0.77 -17.32 4.11
N TYR A 208 -1.15 -16.32 3.33
CA TYR A 208 -0.68 -14.95 3.51
C TYR A 208 -1.69 -14.10 4.28
N HIS A 209 -1.17 -13.26 5.18
CA HIS A 209 -1.88 -12.09 5.67
C HIS A 209 -1.56 -10.90 4.75
N SER A 210 -2.58 -10.41 4.04
CA SER A 210 -2.44 -9.33 3.04
C SER A 210 -2.86 -7.99 3.63
N ILE A 211 -1.99 -6.99 3.54
CA ILE A 211 -2.22 -5.62 3.98
C ILE A 211 -2.07 -4.71 2.78
N THR A 212 -3.13 -3.99 2.44
CA THR A 212 -3.13 -3.00 1.35
C THR A 212 -3.02 -1.60 1.93
N TYR A 213 -2.19 -0.76 1.33
CA TYR A 213 -2.01 0.65 1.69
C TYR A 213 -1.69 1.51 0.47
N LEU A 214 -1.78 2.82 0.65
CA LEU A 214 -1.48 3.80 -0.38
C LEU A 214 -0.15 4.49 -0.06
N ASN A 215 0.73 4.52 -1.04
CA ASN A 215 1.93 5.34 -0.99
C ASN A 215 1.66 6.67 -1.68
N ILE A 216 2.06 7.78 -1.06
CA ILE A 216 1.72 9.13 -1.52
C ILE A 216 3.00 9.91 -1.83
N ALA A 217 2.99 10.62 -2.96
CA ALA A 217 4.00 11.60 -3.33
C ALA A 217 3.33 12.95 -3.59
N SER A 218 3.69 13.97 -2.82
CA SER A 218 3.15 15.33 -2.94
C SER A 218 4.14 16.29 -3.60
N ARG A 219 3.63 17.20 -4.44
CA ARG A 219 4.39 18.33 -5.00
C ARG A 219 3.65 19.63 -4.75
N TYR A 220 4.40 20.70 -4.48
CA TYR A 220 3.85 21.99 -4.10
C TYR A 220 4.16 23.03 -5.17
N TYR A 221 3.14 23.76 -5.60
CA TYR A 221 3.26 24.83 -6.59
C TYR A 221 2.60 26.10 -6.06
N PRO A 222 3.13 27.29 -6.35
CA PRO A 222 2.43 28.53 -6.05
C PRO A 222 1.11 28.59 -6.83
N MET A 223 0.04 29.04 -6.20
CA MET A 223 -1.23 29.23 -6.91
C MET A 223 -1.12 30.39 -7.90
N HIS A 224 -1.80 30.26 -9.03
CA HIS A 224 -1.99 31.39 -9.92
C HIS A 224 -2.78 32.51 -9.21
N PRO A 225 -2.41 33.78 -9.39
CA PRO A 225 -3.18 34.89 -8.88
C PRO A 225 -4.61 34.81 -9.45
N ASN A 226 -5.58 34.64 -8.56
CA ASN A 226 -7.00 34.53 -8.90
C ASN A 226 -7.78 35.39 -7.93
N GLU A 227 -8.79 36.12 -8.42
CA GLU A 227 -9.66 36.96 -7.61
C GLU A 227 -10.26 36.21 -6.43
N ASN A 228 -10.55 34.91 -6.57
CA ASN A 228 -11.07 34.10 -5.47
C ASN A 228 -10.04 33.81 -4.36
N VAL A 229 -8.75 33.72 -4.69
CA VAL A 229 -7.67 33.60 -3.69
C VAL A 229 -7.52 34.95 -2.99
N SER A 230 -7.49 36.03 -3.77
CA SER A 230 -7.33 37.39 -3.26
C SER A 230 -8.52 37.86 -2.41
N ALA A 231 -9.74 37.39 -2.72
CA ALA A 231 -10.96 37.67 -1.97
C ALA A 231 -11.11 36.80 -0.71
N GLY A 232 -10.22 35.83 -0.47
CA GLY A 232 -10.32 34.92 0.68
C GLY A 232 -11.46 33.90 0.57
N ASN A 233 -11.93 33.61 -0.66
CA ASN A 233 -12.94 32.58 -0.88
C ASN A 233 -12.37 31.18 -0.67
N PHE A 234 -11.08 30.99 -0.97
CA PHE A 234 -10.31 29.82 -0.55
C PHE A 234 -8.85 30.22 -0.27
N HIS A 235 -8.22 29.49 0.64
CA HIS A 235 -6.85 29.76 1.10
C HIS A 235 -5.83 28.86 0.45
N GLY A 236 -6.23 27.73 -0.10
CA GLY A 236 -5.35 26.82 -0.82
C GLY A 236 -6.12 25.82 -1.65
N HIS A 237 -5.35 25.02 -2.38
CA HIS A 237 -5.88 23.97 -3.25
C HIS A 237 -5.01 22.72 -3.11
N PHE A 238 -5.64 21.54 -3.09
CA PHE A 238 -4.92 20.30 -3.27
C PHE A 238 -5.66 19.39 -4.24
N ASN A 239 -4.91 18.55 -4.92
CA ASN A 239 -5.39 17.65 -5.94
C ASN A 239 -4.97 16.23 -5.60
N VAL A 240 -5.88 15.28 -5.82
CA VAL A 240 -5.64 13.86 -5.65
C VAL A 240 -5.76 13.18 -7.01
N ALA A 241 -4.69 12.49 -7.40
CA ALA A 241 -4.62 11.75 -8.65
C ALA A 241 -3.84 10.43 -8.48
N PRO A 242 -4.14 9.40 -9.29
CA PRO A 242 -3.29 8.21 -9.35
C PRO A 242 -1.92 8.59 -9.93
N GLY A 243 -0.84 8.21 -9.25
CA GLY A 243 0.53 8.36 -9.75
C GLY A 243 0.90 7.26 -10.73
N SER A 244 0.35 6.06 -10.54
CA SER A 244 0.52 4.90 -11.39
C SER A 244 -0.66 3.95 -11.21
N PHE A 245 -0.97 3.19 -12.26
CA PHE A 245 -1.92 2.08 -12.25
C PHE A 245 -1.22 0.73 -12.03
N ILE A 246 0.07 0.77 -11.71
CA ILE A 246 0.83 -0.41 -11.28
C ILE A 246 0.58 -0.61 -9.79
N HIS A 247 0.14 -1.81 -9.44
CA HIS A 247 -0.01 -2.29 -8.08
C HIS A 247 1.23 -3.10 -7.69
N ASP A 248 1.98 -2.57 -6.73
CA ASP A 248 3.15 -3.28 -6.19
C ASP A 248 2.72 -4.25 -5.10
N ILE A 249 3.06 -5.52 -5.28
CA ILE A 249 2.79 -6.57 -4.31
C ILE A 249 4.15 -7.07 -3.79
N GLN A 250 4.35 -6.91 -2.49
CA GLN A 250 5.50 -7.41 -1.74
C GLN A 250 5.11 -8.69 -1.04
N THR A 251 5.59 -9.83 -1.52
CA THR A 251 5.25 -11.14 -0.96
C THR A 251 6.44 -11.74 -0.24
N GLU A 252 6.26 -12.10 1.02
CA GLU A 252 7.27 -12.86 1.76
C GLU A 252 7.38 -14.29 1.23
N LYS A 253 8.62 -14.78 1.07
CA LYS A 253 8.90 -16.13 0.59
C LYS A 253 10.08 -16.73 1.34
N LEU A 254 9.94 -17.98 1.77
CA LEU A 254 11.07 -18.73 2.32
C LEU A 254 12.01 -19.17 1.19
N SER A 255 13.31 -18.99 1.40
CA SER A 255 14.36 -19.40 0.47
C SER A 255 14.71 -20.89 0.63
N HIS A 256 14.48 -21.42 1.84
CA HIS A 256 14.77 -22.80 2.19
C HIS A 256 13.49 -23.51 2.65
N THR A 257 13.05 -24.48 1.85
CA THR A 257 11.85 -25.29 2.15
C THR A 257 12.17 -26.78 2.08
N VAL A 258 11.30 -27.62 2.64
CA VAL A 258 11.46 -29.08 2.61
C VAL A 258 11.51 -29.60 1.17
N LEU A 259 10.63 -29.13 0.28
CA LEU A 259 10.63 -29.54 -1.12
C LEU A 259 11.92 -29.15 -1.85
N ILE A 260 12.46 -27.95 -1.59
CA ILE A 260 13.76 -27.54 -2.15
C ILE A 260 14.88 -28.43 -1.60
N ALA A 261 14.89 -28.71 -0.29
CA ALA A 261 15.88 -29.58 0.33
C ALA A 261 15.84 -31.02 -0.22
N LEU A 262 14.65 -31.59 -0.41
CA LEU A 262 14.47 -32.90 -1.05
C LEU A 262 14.92 -32.88 -2.51
N GLY A 263 14.64 -31.80 -3.25
CA GLY A 263 15.12 -31.62 -4.62
C GLY A 263 16.64 -31.60 -4.71
N VAL A 264 17.31 -30.87 -3.81
CA VAL A 264 18.78 -30.83 -3.76
C VAL A 264 19.38 -32.18 -3.37
N LEU A 265 18.78 -32.89 -2.39
CA LEU A 265 19.21 -34.24 -2.01
C LEU A 265 19.04 -35.24 -3.17
N GLY A 266 17.90 -35.20 -3.85
CA GLY A 266 17.63 -36.05 -5.01
C GLY A 266 18.58 -35.77 -6.18
N GLY A 267 18.82 -34.49 -6.48
CA GLY A 267 19.79 -34.07 -7.51
C GLY A 267 21.22 -34.50 -7.18
N GLY A 268 21.65 -34.32 -5.93
CA GLY A 268 22.96 -34.76 -5.46
C GLY A 268 23.14 -36.28 -5.54
N PHE A 269 22.13 -37.04 -5.11
CA PHE A 269 22.13 -38.50 -5.25
C PHE A 269 22.20 -38.95 -6.71
N GLY A 270 21.46 -38.29 -7.60
CA GLY A 270 21.49 -38.55 -9.04
C GLY A 270 22.87 -38.33 -9.66
N LEU A 271 23.54 -37.23 -9.30
CA LEU A 271 24.91 -36.93 -9.76
C LEU A 271 25.92 -37.97 -9.29
N ILE A 272 25.92 -38.33 -8.01
CA ILE A 272 26.83 -39.33 -7.45
C ILE A 272 26.60 -40.69 -8.13
N SER A 273 25.33 -41.08 -8.29
CA SER A 273 24.97 -42.31 -8.98
C SER A 273 25.42 -42.31 -10.44
N GLY A 274 25.23 -41.20 -11.16
CA GLY A 274 25.68 -41.04 -12.54
C GLY A 274 27.19 -41.15 -12.70
N ILE A 275 27.97 -40.49 -11.83
CA ILE A 275 29.43 -40.60 -11.80
C ILE A 275 29.85 -42.05 -11.53
N TYR A 276 29.20 -42.70 -10.56
CA TYR A 276 29.48 -44.10 -10.25
C TYR A 276 29.23 -45.02 -11.46
N PHE A 277 28.12 -44.86 -12.17
CA PHE A 277 27.83 -45.62 -13.40
C PHE A 277 28.83 -45.36 -14.52
N LEU A 278 29.30 -44.12 -14.69
CA LEU A 278 30.31 -43.78 -15.69
C LEU A 278 31.68 -44.40 -15.38
N LEU A 279 32.10 -44.39 -14.12
CA LEU A 279 33.42 -44.87 -13.71
C LEU A 279 33.49 -46.41 -13.59
N PHE A 280 32.42 -47.05 -13.12
CA PHE A 280 32.43 -48.49 -12.79
C PHE A 280 31.53 -49.34 -13.69
N GLY A 281 30.83 -48.73 -14.66
CA GLY A 281 29.90 -49.42 -15.53
C GLY A 281 28.63 -49.91 -14.79
N ARG A 282 27.72 -50.55 -15.52
CA ARG A 282 26.59 -51.25 -14.86
C ARG A 282 27.14 -52.47 -14.12
N PRO A 283 26.73 -52.72 -12.86
CA PRO A 283 26.98 -54.01 -12.25
C PRO A 283 26.37 -55.07 -13.17
N ARG A 284 27.21 -55.95 -13.70
CA ARG A 284 26.76 -57.09 -14.49
C ARG A 284 25.98 -57.95 -13.51
N ASN A 285 24.64 -57.98 -13.62
CA ASN A 285 23.85 -59.00 -12.96
C ASN A 285 24.35 -60.33 -13.54
N ASN A 286 25.26 -60.99 -12.83
CA ASN A 286 25.61 -62.36 -13.15
C ASN A 286 24.36 -63.21 -12.87
N PRO A 287 24.00 -64.13 -13.77
CA PRO A 287 22.94 -65.11 -13.51
C PRO A 287 23.30 -66.01 -12.32
#